data_AF-A0A3A3G2Y6-F1
#
_entry.id   AF-A0A3A3G2Y6-F1
#
_cell.length_a   1.000
_cell.length_b   1.000
_cell.length_c   1.000
_cell.angle_alpha   90.00
_cell.angle_beta   90.00
_cell.angle_gamma   90.00
#
_symmetry.space_group_name_H-M   'P 1'
#
loop_
_entity.id
_entity.type
_entity.pdbx_description
1 polymer ?
#
loop_
_entity_poly.entity_id
_entity_poly.type
_entity_poly.pdbx_seq_one_letter_code
_entity_poly.pdbx_strand_id
1 'polypeptide(L)'
;MNLTECPFCYAPIHPLADGTCPACRKNTRTAPPENFQYTAAELSADQDFPACCILCGQDTENIELFVFSYDSHLGDRLDDAAYFAFLMFSVLTVGLGLFLLPLYRRRLRNYRQMTYAINLPFCPACLPAKPAYAPITIEGSTYHFKVHKSFKAKLPPAARGSIR
;
A
#
# COMPACT_ATOMS: atom_id res chain seq x y z
N MET A 1 0.70 -5.63 -20.40
CA MET A 1 2.06 -5.94 -19.93
C MET A 1 1.89 -6.64 -18.60
N ASN A 2 2.42 -7.86 -18.43
CA ASN A 2 2.23 -8.62 -17.20
C ASN A 2 3.27 -8.17 -16.16
N LEU A 3 2.80 -7.64 -15.03
CA LEU A 3 3.63 -7.39 -13.85
C LEU A 3 3.95 -8.73 -13.20
N THR A 4 5.20 -8.92 -12.75
CA THR A 4 5.58 -10.11 -12.00
C THR A 4 5.73 -9.77 -10.51
N GLU A 5 5.27 -10.65 -9.63
CA GLU A 5 5.43 -10.46 -8.19
C GLU A 5 6.87 -10.72 -7.77
N CYS A 6 7.46 -9.81 -6.99
CA CYS A 6 8.78 -10.04 -6.42
C CYS A 6 8.72 -11.13 -5.34
N PRO A 7 9.54 -12.20 -5.41
CA PRO A 7 9.49 -13.29 -4.42
C PRO A 7 9.95 -12.89 -3.00
N PHE A 8 10.55 -11.70 -2.84
CA PHE A 8 11.08 -11.22 -1.56
C PHE A 8 10.21 -10.18 -0.86
N CYS A 9 9.67 -9.23 -1.63
CA CYS A 9 8.84 -8.14 -1.10
C CYS A 9 7.38 -8.21 -1.52
N TYR A 10 7.05 -9.11 -2.46
CA TYR A 10 5.71 -9.32 -3.01
C TYR A 10 5.08 -8.13 -3.70
N ALA A 11 5.85 -7.06 -3.94
CA ALA A 11 5.41 -5.95 -4.76
C ALA A 11 5.29 -6.40 -6.23
N PRO A 12 4.23 -5.97 -6.94
CA PRO A 12 4.15 -6.12 -8.39
C PRO A 12 5.22 -5.23 -9.02
N ILE A 13 6.13 -5.82 -9.80
CA ILE A 13 7.28 -5.10 -10.37
C ILE A 13 7.51 -5.48 -11.83
N HIS A 14 8.22 -4.60 -12.51
CA HIS A 14 9.03 -4.96 -13.67
C HIS A 14 10.49 -5.07 -13.19
N PRO A 15 11.06 -6.29 -13.10
CA PRO A 15 12.47 -6.44 -12.76
C PRO A 15 13.33 -5.65 -13.75
N LEU A 16 14.42 -5.06 -13.25
CA LEU A 16 15.42 -4.41 -14.08
C LEU A 16 16.10 -5.44 -15.02
N ALA A 17 16.85 -4.98 -16.02
CA ALA A 17 17.49 -5.86 -17.01
C ALA A 17 18.41 -6.93 -16.38
N ASP A 18 19.03 -6.61 -15.25
CA ASP A 18 19.86 -7.49 -14.43
C ASP A 18 19.06 -8.46 -13.53
N GLY A 19 17.72 -8.32 -13.49
CA GLY A 19 16.82 -9.07 -12.62
C GLY A 19 16.62 -8.45 -11.24
N THR A 20 17.09 -7.22 -10.98
CA THR A 20 16.95 -6.57 -9.68
C THR A 20 15.54 -6.01 -9.48
N CYS A 21 14.95 -6.25 -8.31
CA CYS A 21 13.68 -5.66 -7.89
C CYS A 21 13.85 -4.15 -7.62
N PRO A 22 13.08 -3.25 -8.25
CA PRO A 22 13.18 -1.82 -7.98
C PRO A 22 12.72 -1.44 -6.55
N ALA A 23 11.80 -2.21 -5.96
CA ALA A 23 11.24 -1.93 -4.63
C ALA A 23 12.18 -2.35 -3.49
N CYS A 24 12.70 -3.58 -3.51
CA CYS A 24 13.52 -4.12 -2.41
C CYS A 24 15.00 -4.30 -2.74
N ARG A 25 15.42 -3.99 -3.98
CA ARG A 25 16.79 -4.10 -4.50
C ARG A 25 17.40 -5.52 -4.46
N LYS A 26 16.59 -6.56 -4.20
CA LYS A 26 17.02 -7.96 -4.28
C LYS A 26 16.88 -8.51 -5.69
N ASN A 27 17.74 -9.43 -6.08
CA ASN A 27 17.68 -10.09 -7.38
C ASN A 27 16.52 -11.10 -7.41
N THR A 28 15.55 -10.92 -8.30
CA THR A 28 14.35 -11.75 -8.40
C THR A 28 14.64 -13.15 -8.96
N ARG A 29 15.81 -13.37 -9.56
CA ARG A 29 16.25 -14.68 -10.06
C ARG A 29 16.79 -15.58 -8.95
N THR A 30 17.15 -15.01 -7.80
CA THR A 30 17.58 -15.77 -6.64
C THR A 30 16.37 -16.41 -5.96
N ALA A 31 16.45 -17.71 -5.68
CA ALA A 31 15.39 -18.39 -4.94
C ALA A 31 15.24 -17.76 -3.55
N PRO A 32 14.00 -17.49 -3.09
CA PRO A 32 13.79 -17.12 -1.70
C PRO A 32 14.24 -18.28 -0.79
N PRO A 33 14.71 -17.99 0.43
CA PRO A 33 15.04 -19.03 1.41
C PRO A 33 13.92 -20.06 1.55
N GLU A 34 14.27 -21.35 1.66
CA GLU A 34 13.34 -22.49 1.67
C GLU A 34 12.20 -22.35 2.71
N ASN A 35 12.39 -21.56 3.77
CA ASN A 35 11.42 -21.32 4.83
C ASN A 35 10.62 -20.02 4.69
N PHE A 36 10.30 -19.61 3.46
CA PHE A 36 9.48 -18.43 3.25
C PHE A 36 8.01 -18.71 3.63
N GLN A 37 7.65 -18.33 4.85
CA GLN A 37 6.31 -18.53 5.44
C GLN A 37 5.28 -17.45 5.04
N TYR A 38 5.69 -16.49 4.20
CA TYR A 38 4.88 -15.35 3.82
C TYR A 38 4.41 -15.44 2.36
N THR A 39 3.35 -14.68 2.05
CA THR A 39 2.76 -14.53 0.72
C THR A 39 2.01 -13.20 0.64
N ALA A 40 1.81 -12.66 -0.56
CA ALA A 40 0.91 -11.52 -0.75
C ALA A 40 -0.55 -11.99 -0.63
N ALA A 41 -1.40 -11.20 0.02
CA ALA A 41 -2.84 -11.37 0.01
C ALA A 41 -3.54 -10.03 -0.18
N GLU A 42 -4.63 -10.06 -0.94
CA GLU A 42 -5.56 -8.96 -1.12
C GLU A 42 -6.57 -8.97 0.04
N LEU A 43 -6.63 -7.86 0.77
CA LEU A 43 -7.54 -7.68 1.88
C LEU A 43 -8.41 -6.45 1.63
N SER A 44 -9.70 -6.53 1.92
CA SER A 44 -10.62 -5.39 1.96
C SER A 44 -10.87 -4.94 3.40
N ALA A 45 -11.28 -3.68 3.61
CA ALA A 45 -11.64 -3.18 4.93
C ALA A 45 -12.88 -3.87 5.51
N ASP A 46 -13.83 -4.25 4.65
CA ASP A 46 -15.16 -4.74 5.03
C ASP A 46 -15.27 -6.28 4.99
N GLN A 47 -14.17 -7.01 4.87
CA GLN A 47 -14.19 -8.47 4.79
C GLN A 47 -14.05 -9.13 6.15
N ASP A 48 -14.56 -10.36 6.26
CA ASP A 48 -14.32 -11.22 7.42
C ASP A 48 -12.89 -11.80 7.38
N PHE A 49 -12.22 -11.77 8.54
CA PHE A 49 -10.89 -12.33 8.72
C PHE A 49 -10.93 -13.63 9.52
N PRO A 50 -10.07 -14.62 9.19
CA PRO A 50 -9.98 -15.84 9.97
C PRO A 50 -9.40 -15.55 11.37
N ALA A 51 -9.75 -16.38 12.35
CA ALA A 51 -9.26 -16.31 13.73
C ALA A 51 -7.79 -16.79 13.86
N CYS A 52 -6.88 -16.19 13.10
CA CYS A 52 -5.44 -16.45 13.19
C CYS A 52 -4.65 -15.19 12.85
N CYS A 53 -3.46 -15.07 13.44
CA CYS A 53 -2.60 -13.92 13.33
C CYS A 53 -2.10 -13.74 11.89
N ILE A 54 -2.22 -12.52 11.36
CA ILE A 54 -1.79 -12.19 10.01
C ILE A 54 -0.27 -12.36 9.78
N LEU A 55 0.54 -12.22 10.84
CA LEU A 55 2.01 -12.27 10.76
C LEU A 55 2.58 -13.67 10.96
N CYS A 56 2.18 -14.37 12.02
CA CYS A 56 2.75 -15.68 12.37
C CYS A 56 1.81 -16.85 12.10
N GLY A 57 0.54 -16.60 11.81
CA GLY A 57 -0.42 -17.65 11.51
C GLY A 57 -0.96 -18.45 12.70
N GLN A 58 -0.54 -18.14 13.94
CA GLN A 58 -1.08 -18.75 15.17
C GLN A 58 -2.54 -18.34 15.37
N ASP A 59 -3.35 -19.22 15.95
CA ASP A 59 -4.76 -18.91 16.22
C ASP A 59 -4.88 -17.75 17.22
N THR A 60 -5.78 -16.81 16.91
CA THR A 60 -6.02 -15.64 17.74
C THR A 60 -7.41 -15.07 17.46
N GLU A 61 -8.09 -14.64 18.51
CA GLU A 61 -9.35 -13.92 18.43
C GLU A 61 -9.14 -12.40 18.58
N ASN A 62 -7.90 -11.97 18.79
CA ASN A 62 -7.58 -10.56 19.00
C ASN A 62 -7.57 -9.81 17.68
N ILE A 63 -8.56 -8.93 17.49
CA ILE A 63 -8.72 -8.07 16.31
C ILE A 63 -8.37 -6.65 16.70
N GLU A 64 -7.46 -6.05 15.93
CA GLU A 64 -6.88 -4.75 16.21
C GLU A 64 -7.10 -3.81 15.04
N LEU A 65 -7.54 -2.57 15.35
CA LEU A 65 -7.65 -1.53 14.33
C LEU A 65 -6.24 -1.12 13.88
N PHE A 66 -5.94 -1.39 12.62
CA PHE A 66 -4.68 -1.04 11.99
C PHE A 66 -4.88 0.22 11.16
N VAL A 67 -4.31 1.34 11.63
CA VAL A 67 -4.40 2.65 10.99
C VAL A 67 -3.06 2.98 10.34
N PHE A 68 -3.08 3.32 9.06
CA PHE A 68 -1.89 3.73 8.32
C PHE A 68 -2.18 4.93 7.44
N SER A 69 -1.17 5.76 7.24
CA SER A 69 -1.25 6.92 6.35
C SER A 69 -0.53 6.60 5.06
N TYR A 70 -1.18 6.83 3.92
CA TYR A 70 -0.58 6.67 2.61
C TYR A 70 -0.51 8.02 1.91
N ASP A 71 0.71 8.40 1.53
CA ASP A 71 0.93 9.58 0.71
C ASP A 71 0.66 9.20 -0.75
N SER A 72 -0.56 9.48 -1.23
CA SER A 72 -0.87 9.29 -2.64
C SER A 72 -0.13 10.36 -3.46
N HIS A 73 0.98 9.98 -4.08
CA HIS A 73 1.70 10.83 -5.06
C HIS A 73 0.83 11.21 -6.28
N LEU A 74 -0.39 10.70 -6.39
CA LEU A 74 -1.35 11.04 -7.45
C LEU A 74 -1.66 12.55 -7.51
N GLY A 75 -1.54 13.27 -6.39
CA GLY A 75 -1.74 14.72 -6.36
C GLY A 75 -0.69 15.52 -7.14
N ASP A 76 0.55 15.03 -7.24
CA ASP A 76 1.64 15.83 -7.82
C ASP A 76 1.47 16.06 -9.34
N ARG A 77 0.80 15.15 -10.08
CA ARG A 77 0.58 15.31 -11.54
C ARG A 77 -0.55 16.26 -11.90
N LEU A 78 -1.58 16.37 -11.06
CA LEU A 78 -2.68 17.32 -11.27
C LEU A 78 -2.26 18.75 -10.93
N ASP A 79 -1.35 18.90 -9.96
CA ASP A 79 -0.78 20.19 -9.55
C ASP A 79 0.04 20.84 -10.68
N ASP A 80 0.82 20.06 -11.45
CA ASP A 80 1.61 20.59 -12.57
C ASP A 80 0.73 21.15 -13.69
N ALA A 81 -0.33 20.42 -14.08
CA ALA A 81 -1.23 20.86 -15.14
C ALA A 81 -2.03 22.13 -14.76
N ALA A 82 -2.50 22.20 -13.51
CA ALA A 82 -3.19 23.38 -13.00
C ALA A 82 -2.27 24.61 -12.91
N TYR A 83 -0.99 24.40 -12.55
CA TYR A 83 0.02 25.45 -12.52
C TYR A 83 0.35 26.00 -13.92
N PHE A 84 0.49 25.13 -14.94
CA PHE A 84 0.68 25.56 -16.33
C PHE A 84 -0.53 26.34 -16.87
N ALA A 85 -1.76 25.92 -16.55
CA ALA A 85 -2.97 26.66 -16.93
C ALA A 85 -3.03 28.05 -16.26
N PHE A 86 -2.57 28.16 -15.01
CA PHE A 86 -2.50 29.42 -14.27
C PHE A 86 -1.47 30.40 -14.84
N LEU A 87 -0.27 29.92 -15.21
CA LEU A 87 0.78 30.72 -15.86
C LEU A 87 0.36 31.26 -17.22
N MET A 88 -0.40 30.48 -18.00
CA MET A 88 -0.91 30.92 -19.31
C MET A 88 -1.94 32.05 -19.21
N PHE A 89 -2.56 32.27 -18.04
CA PHE A 89 -3.54 33.32 -17.79
C PHE A 89 -2.95 34.59 -17.13
N SER A 90 -1.67 34.60 -16.76
CA SER A 90 -1.13 35.58 -15.80
C SER A 90 -0.25 36.68 -16.41
N VAL A 91 -0.84 37.54 -17.25
CA VAL A 91 -0.33 38.92 -17.41
C VAL A 91 -1.20 39.95 -16.66
N LEU A 92 -2.43 39.58 -16.26
CA LEU A 92 -3.37 40.49 -15.57
C LEU A 92 -3.79 40.07 -14.15
N THR A 93 -3.46 38.85 -13.69
CA THR A 93 -3.97 38.26 -12.44
C THR A 93 -2.93 38.00 -11.35
N VAL A 94 -1.67 38.42 -11.58
CA VAL A 94 -0.50 38.10 -10.74
C VAL A 94 -0.68 38.48 -9.26
N GLY A 95 -1.35 39.60 -8.97
CA GLY A 95 -1.59 40.05 -7.59
C GLY A 95 -2.57 39.17 -6.80
N LEU A 96 -3.66 38.72 -7.43
CA LEU A 96 -4.67 37.88 -6.76
C LEU A 96 -4.19 36.43 -6.59
N GLY A 97 -3.42 35.94 -7.57
CA GLY A 97 -2.83 34.61 -7.56
C GLY A 97 -1.88 34.36 -6.40
N LEU A 98 -0.98 35.32 -6.13
CA LEU A 98 0.00 35.20 -5.04
C LEU A 98 -0.65 35.18 -3.65
N PHE A 99 -1.81 35.84 -3.49
CA PHE A 99 -2.53 35.86 -2.21
C PHE A 99 -3.31 34.56 -1.95
N LEU A 100 -3.85 33.93 -3.00
CA LEU A 100 -4.61 32.67 -2.88
C LEU A 100 -3.72 31.41 -2.90
N LEU A 101 -2.51 31.50 -3.48
CA LEU A 101 -1.54 30.41 -3.56
C LEU A 101 -1.22 29.72 -2.21
N PRO A 102 -0.95 30.43 -1.10
CA PRO A 102 -0.63 29.79 0.17
C PRO A 102 -1.84 29.05 0.77
N LEU A 103 -3.06 29.57 0.61
CA LEU A 103 -4.28 28.90 1.07
C LEU A 103 -4.56 27.64 0.25
N TYR A 104 -4.37 27.71 -1.07
CA TYR A 104 -4.50 26.56 -1.96
C TYR A 104 -3.47 25.47 -1.63
N ARG A 105 -2.19 25.84 -1.44
CA ARG A 105 -1.14 24.90 -1.02
C ARG A 105 -1.43 24.24 0.33
N ARG A 106 -1.98 24.99 1.29
CA ARG A 106 -2.37 24.44 2.60
C ARG A 106 -3.50 23.43 2.49
N ARG A 107 -4.50 23.71 1.63
CA ARG A 107 -5.61 22.78 1.36
C ARG A 107 -5.14 21.52 0.65
N LEU A 108 -4.23 21.64 -0.32
CA LEU A 108 -3.65 20.50 -1.01
C LEU A 108 -2.79 19.62 -0.09
N ARG A 109 -2.01 20.21 0.83
CA ARG A 109 -1.26 19.42 1.82
C ARG A 109 -2.17 18.50 2.66
N ASN A 110 -3.33 18.99 3.07
CA ASN A 110 -4.28 18.16 3.83
C ASN A 110 -4.92 17.05 2.99
N TYR A 111 -4.96 17.18 1.66
CA TYR A 111 -5.43 16.12 0.76
C TYR A 111 -4.39 15.03 0.49
N ARG A 112 -3.10 15.29 0.74
CA ARG A 112 -2.01 14.35 0.44
C ARG A 112 -1.96 13.16 1.41
N GLN A 113 -2.44 13.34 2.64
CA GLN A 113 -2.45 12.29 3.66
C GLN A 113 -3.83 11.66 3.75
N MET A 114 -4.03 10.55 3.05
CA MET A 114 -5.21 9.71 3.28
C MET A 114 -4.88 8.70 4.38
N THR A 115 -5.67 8.74 5.45
CA THR A 115 -5.59 7.77 6.54
C THR A 115 -6.56 6.63 6.25
N TYR A 116 -6.03 5.42 6.19
CA TYR A 116 -6.80 4.19 6.00
C TYR A 116 -6.81 3.40 7.31
N ALA A 117 -7.91 2.69 7.54
CA ALA A 117 -8.08 1.85 8.72
C ALA A 117 -8.68 0.50 8.31
N ILE A 118 -8.11 -0.58 8.85
CA ILE A 118 -8.55 -1.96 8.60
C ILE A 118 -8.40 -2.77 9.90
N ASN A 119 -9.39 -3.60 10.21
CA ASN A 119 -9.33 -4.47 11.38
C ASN A 119 -8.54 -5.73 11.02
N LEU A 120 -7.41 -5.99 11.69
CA LEU A 120 -6.57 -7.15 11.38
C LEU A 120 -6.30 -7.97 12.63
N PRO A 121 -6.29 -9.31 12.53
CA PRO A 121 -5.99 -10.17 13.66
C PRO A 121 -4.48 -10.23 13.93
N PHE A 122 -4.08 -9.84 15.14
CA PHE A 122 -2.70 -9.92 15.62
C PHE A 122 -2.65 -10.65 16.96
N CYS A 123 -1.82 -11.70 17.05
CA CYS A 123 -1.58 -12.33 18.34
C CYS A 123 -0.77 -11.39 19.25
N PRO A 124 -0.86 -11.54 20.59
CA PRO A 124 -0.16 -10.69 21.54
C PRO A 124 1.37 -10.61 21.31
N ALA A 125 1.98 -11.70 20.87
CA ALA A 125 3.42 -11.75 20.57
C ALA A 125 3.82 -10.92 19.33
N CYS A 126 2.92 -10.78 18.35
CA CYS A 126 3.17 -10.04 17.12
C CYS A 126 2.70 -8.58 17.19
N LEU A 127 1.89 -8.21 18.19
CA LEU A 127 1.38 -6.85 18.37
C LEU A 127 2.49 -5.77 18.42
N PRO A 128 3.66 -5.99 19.06
CA PRO A 128 4.75 -5.02 19.03
C PRO A 128 5.32 -4.74 17.63
N ALA A 129 5.14 -5.65 16.67
CA ALA A 129 5.58 -5.49 15.29
C ALA A 129 4.57 -4.72 14.41
N LYS A 130 3.35 -4.46 14.92
CA LYS A 130 2.28 -3.72 14.24
C LYS A 130 2.76 -2.40 13.61
N PRO A 131 3.54 -1.53 14.29
CA PRO A 131 3.93 -0.23 13.71
C PRO A 131 4.86 -0.32 12.49
N ALA A 132 5.60 -1.42 12.35
CA ALA A 132 6.49 -1.65 11.22
C ALA A 132 5.80 -2.42 10.07
N TYR A 133 4.59 -2.90 10.31
CA TYR A 133 3.78 -3.56 9.30
C TYR A 133 3.16 -2.51 8.38
N ALA A 134 3.18 -2.74 7.07
CA ALA A 134 2.64 -1.80 6.10
C ALA A 134 2.09 -2.55 4.88
N PRO A 135 1.06 -2.00 4.20
CA PRO A 135 0.62 -2.54 2.92
C PRO A 135 1.73 -2.40 1.87
N ILE A 136 1.78 -3.37 0.96
CA ILE A 136 2.67 -3.40 -0.20
C ILE A 136 2.17 -2.40 -1.25
N THR A 137 0.89 -2.49 -1.59
CA THR A 137 0.18 -1.61 -2.52
C THR A 137 -1.26 -1.38 -2.05
N ILE A 138 -1.86 -0.28 -2.51
CA ILE A 138 -3.24 0.08 -2.24
C ILE A 138 -3.90 0.39 -3.58
N GLU A 139 -4.97 -0.32 -3.90
CA GLU A 139 -5.73 -0.19 -5.13
C GLU A 139 -7.20 0.09 -4.79
N GLY A 140 -7.54 1.37 -4.65
CA GLY A 140 -8.87 1.79 -4.22
C GLY A 140 -9.16 1.36 -2.79
N SER A 141 -10.11 0.43 -2.61
CA SER A 141 -10.49 -0.17 -1.31
C SER A 141 -9.79 -1.50 -1.02
N THR A 142 -8.96 -1.98 -1.94
CA THR A 142 -8.22 -3.25 -1.80
C THR A 142 -6.79 -2.97 -1.38
N TYR A 143 -6.33 -3.69 -0.37
CA TYR A 143 -5.00 -3.55 0.20
C TYR A 143 -4.21 -4.84 -0.01
N HIS A 144 -3.01 -4.74 -0.56
CA HIS A 144 -2.13 -5.88 -0.71
C HIS A 144 -1.18 -5.94 0.49
N PHE A 145 -1.27 -6.99 1.28
CA PHE A 145 -0.45 -7.18 2.48
C PHE A 145 0.46 -8.40 2.35
N LYS A 146 1.63 -8.33 2.99
CA LYS A 146 2.48 -9.49 3.21
C LYS A 146 1.94 -10.26 4.41
N VAL A 147 1.31 -11.40 4.17
CA VAL A 147 0.66 -12.21 5.23
C VAL A 147 1.32 -13.57 5.36
N HIS A 148 1.08 -14.25 6.48
CA HIS A 148 1.49 -15.64 6.65
C HIS A 148 0.69 -16.58 5.73
N LYS A 149 1.32 -17.65 5.25
CA LYS A 149 0.67 -18.64 4.35
C LYS A 149 -0.54 -19.31 4.99
N SER A 150 -0.49 -19.64 6.27
CA SER A 150 -1.65 -20.23 6.98
C SER A 150 -2.82 -19.25 7.10
N PHE A 151 -2.54 -17.96 7.24
CA PHE A 151 -3.56 -16.91 7.23
C PHE A 151 -4.26 -16.86 5.87
N LYS A 152 -3.48 -16.77 4.78
CA LYS A 152 -4.04 -16.76 3.40
C LYS A 152 -4.84 -18.03 3.09
N ALA A 153 -4.38 -19.20 3.55
CA ALA A 153 -5.08 -20.46 3.34
C ALA A 153 -6.47 -20.51 4.00
N LYS A 154 -6.67 -19.77 5.10
CA LYS A 154 -7.93 -19.67 5.83
C LYS A 154 -8.85 -18.54 5.33
N LEU A 155 -8.38 -17.64 4.45
CA LEU A 155 -9.21 -16.57 3.88
C LEU A 155 -10.37 -17.14 3.04
N PRO A 156 -11.53 -16.46 3.00
CA PRO A 156 -12.64 -16.81 2.12
C PRO A 156 -12.19 -16.82 0.65
N PRO A 157 -12.75 -17.70 -0.20
CA PRO A 157 -12.33 -17.82 -1.61
C PRO A 157 -12.53 -16.52 -2.40
N ALA A 158 -13.53 -15.70 -2.05
CA ALA A 158 -13.74 -14.38 -2.66
C ALA A 158 -12.57 -13.40 -2.42
N ALA A 159 -11.85 -13.56 -1.31
CA ALA A 159 -10.69 -12.75 -0.93
C ALA A 159 -9.35 -13.38 -1.33
N ARG A 160 -9.34 -14.58 -1.94
CA ARG A 160 -8.08 -15.23 -2.33
C ARG A 160 -7.45 -14.65 -3.57
N GLY A 161 -8.17 -13.80 -4.32
CA GLY A 161 -7.67 -13.15 -5.54
C GLY A 161 -7.24 -14.19 -6.58
N SER A 162 -8.04 -14.40 -7.62
CA SER A 162 -7.57 -15.14 -8.79
C SER A 162 -6.55 -14.27 -9.53
N ILE A 163 -5.28 -14.33 -9.14
CA ILE A 163 -4.18 -13.77 -9.91
C ILE A 163 -4.15 -14.56 -11.23
N ARG A 164 -4.74 -14.00 -12.28
CA ARG A 164 -4.64 -14.49 -13.67
C ARG A 164 -3.73 -13.57 -14.47
#